data_AF-A0A1R3U1K9-F1
#
_entry.id   AF-A0A1R3U1K9-F1
#
_cell.length_a   1.000
_cell.length_b   1.000
_cell.length_c   1.000
_cell.angle_alpha   90.00
_cell.angle_beta   90.00
_cell.angle_gamma   90.00
#
_symmetry.space_group_name_H-M   'P 1'
#
loop_
_entity.id
_entity.type
_entity.pdbx_description
1 polymer ?
#
loop_
_entity_poly.entity_id
_entity_poly.type
_entity_poly.pdbx_seq_one_letter_code
_entity_poly.pdbx_strand_id
1 'polypeptide(L)' 'MWIEVTAVSNNQKFAINFDHVTQISPLVQGTLILRAGNERVQVMESYDYIIARLHAAASK' A
#
# COMPACT_ATOMS: atom_id res chain seq x y z
N MET A 1 -0.93 -8.50 -7.82
CA MET A 1 0.36 -7.76 -8.03
C MET A 1 1.07 -7.51 -6.71
N TRP A 2 2.40 -7.65 -6.65
CA TRP A 2 3.21 -7.30 -5.47
C TRP A 2 3.95 -5.97 -5.63
N ILE A 3 3.94 -5.11 -4.60
CA ILE A 3 4.85 -3.96 -4.47
C ILE A 3 5.62 -4.02 -3.15
N GLU A 4 6.85 -3.51 -3.15
CA GLU A 4 7.59 -3.25 -1.92
C GLU A 4 7.17 -1.90 -1.32
N VAL A 5 6.92 -1.89 -0.01
CA VAL A 5 6.58 -0.71 0.79
C VAL A 5 7.26 -0.76 2.16
N THR A 6 7.26 0.35 2.88
CA THR A 6 7.92 0.52 4.17
C THR A 6 6.89 0.83 5.25
N ALA A 7 6.82 0.00 6.30
CA ALA A 7 5.90 0.21 7.42
C ALA A 7 6.31 1.43 8.25
N VAL A 8 5.34 2.29 8.59
CA VAL A 8 5.59 3.47 9.45
C VAL A 8 6.00 3.07 10.86
N SER A 9 5.47 1.96 11.39
CA SER A 9 5.66 1.57 12.80
C SER A 9 7.10 1.19 13.16
N ASN A 10 7.85 0.63 12.20
CA ASN A 10 9.15 0.01 12.49
C ASN A 10 10.15 0.11 11.32
N ASN A 11 9.86 0.89 10.27
CA ASN A 11 10.68 1.00 9.05
C ASN A 11 10.98 -0.35 8.36
N GLN A 12 10.21 -1.40 8.64
CA GLN A 12 10.39 -2.68 7.98
C GLN A 12 9.84 -2.61 6.56
N LYS A 13 10.63 -3.12 5.62
CA LYS A 13 10.18 -3.34 4.24
C LYS A 13 9.40 -4.63 4.12
N PHE A 14 8.28 -4.60 3.41
CA PHE A 14 7.50 -5.79 3.12
C PHE A 14 6.79 -5.65 1.78
N ALA A 15 6.39 -6.80 1.23
CA ALA A 15 5.65 -6.85 -0.02
C ALA A 15 4.14 -6.85 0.26
N ILE A 16 3.39 -5.96 -0.40
CA ILE A 16 1.93 -5.95 -0.39
C ILE A 16 1.42 -6.61 -1.66
N ASN A 17 0.59 -7.64 -1.50
CA ASN A 17 -0.24 -8.15 -2.59
C ASN A 17 -1.51 -7.31 -2.70
N PHE A 18 -1.60 -6.52 -3.77
CA PHE A 18 -2.78 -5.70 -4.04
C PHE A 18 -4.03 -6.48 -4.40
N ASP A 19 -3.92 -7.74 -4.79
CA ASP A 19 -5.08 -8.58 -5.09
C ASP A 19 -5.95 -8.81 -3.83
N HIS A 20 -5.39 -8.56 -2.64
CA HIS A 20 -6.08 -8.65 -1.35
C HIS A 20 -6.30 -7.29 -0.67
N VAL A 21 -5.99 -6.19 -1.35
CA VAL A 21 -6.23 -4.83 -0.83
C VAL A 21 -7.66 -4.43 -1.14
N THR A 22 -8.39 -4.01 -0.12
CA THR A 22 -9.79 -3.60 -0.22
C THR A 22 -9.96 -2.09 -0.25
N GLN A 23 -9.01 -1.35 0.34
CA GLN A 23 -9.04 0.10 0.37
C GLN A 23 -7.63 0.69 0.53
N ILE A 24 -7.42 1.85 -0.08
CA ILE A 24 -6.19 2.66 0.04
C ILE A 24 -6.64 4.07 0.42
N SER A 25 -6.01 4.68 1.41
CA SER A 25 -6.41 6.01 1.89
C SER A 25 -5.20 6.86 2.27
N PRO A 26 -5.18 8.15 1.90
CA PRO A 26 -4.09 9.04 2.28
C PRO A 26 -4.08 9.30 3.79
N LEU A 27 -2.89 9.47 4.36
CA LEU A 27 -2.65 9.89 5.75
C LEU A 27 -1.61 11.02 5.78
N VAL A 28 -1.52 11.72 6.91
CA VAL A 28 -0.54 12.80 7.11
C VAL A 28 0.91 12.32 6.94
N GLN A 29 1.20 11.08 7.33
CA GLN A 29 2.57 10.52 7.34
C GLN A 29 2.77 9.40 6.29
N GLY A 30 1.89 9.31 5.27
CA GLY A 30 1.99 8.30 4.22
C GLY A 30 0.62 7.78 3.79
N THR A 31 0.46 6.47 3.72
CA THR A 31 -0.76 5.83 3.20
C THR A 31 -1.24 4.73 4.12
N LEU A 32 -2.57 4.65 4.32
CA LEU A 32 -3.23 3.52 4.94
C LEU A 32 -3.68 2.52 3.88
N ILE A 33 -3.34 1.26 4.08
CA ILE A 33 -3.76 0.15 3.23
C ILE A 33 -4.59 -0.81 4.07
N LEU A 34 -5.83 -1.05 3.66
CA LEU A 34 -6.71 -2.06 4.24
C LEU A 34 -6.67 -3.32 3.38
N ARG A 35 -6.53 -4.47 4.05
CA ARG A 35 -6.57 -5.78 3.41
C ARG A 35 -7.82 -6.55 3.82
N ALA A 36 -8.18 -7.54 3.03
CA ALA A 36 -9.18 -8.53 3.42
C ALA A 36 -8.87 -9.08 4.84
N GLY A 37 -9.90 -9.23 5.68
CA GLY A 37 -9.72 -9.65 7.08
C GLY A 37 -9.48 -8.51 8.08
N ASN A 38 -9.76 -7.25 7.71
CA ASN A 38 -9.65 -6.05 8.58
C ASN A 38 -8.22 -5.68 9.00
N GLU A 39 -7.19 -6.22 8.34
CA GLU A 39 -5.82 -5.81 8.61
C GLU A 39 -5.56 -4.41 8.05
N ARG A 40 -4.98 -3.56 8.91
CA ARG A 40 -4.64 -2.17 8.59
C ARG A 40 -3.14 -2.02 8.61
N VAL A 41 -2.57 -1.54 7.52
CA VAL A 41 -1.13 -1.33 7.41
C VAL A 41 -0.87 0.11 6.98
N GLN A 42 -0.14 0.85 7.82
CA GLN A 42 0.30 2.19 7.50
C GLN A 42 1.72 2.13 6.90
N VAL A 43 1.87 2.74 5.73
CA VAL A 43 3.11 2.75 4.97
C VAL A 43 3.62 4.17 4.75
N MET A 44 4.93 4.35 4.68
CA MET A 44 5.57 5.65 4.51
C MET A 44 5.36 6.21 3.09
N GLU A 45 5.10 5.32 2.13
CA GLU A 45 4.87 5.66 0.74
C GLU A 45 3.64 6.57 0.59
N SER A 46 3.75 7.55 -0.30
CA SER A 46 2.66 8.47 -0.61
C SER A 46 1.54 7.77 -1.37
N TYR A 47 0.34 8.29 -1.22
CA TYR A 47 -0.84 7.77 -1.91
C TYR A 47 -0.65 7.77 -3.43
N ASP A 48 -0.14 8.86 -3.99
CA ASP A 48 0.08 8.99 -5.44
C ASP A 48 1.07 7.96 -5.99
N TYR A 49 2.12 7.65 -5.22
CA TYR A 49 3.08 6.61 -5.60
C TYR A 49 2.39 5.24 -5.69
N ILE A 50 1.57 4.92 -4.69
CA ILE A 50 0.85 3.65 -4.61
C ILE A 50 -0.13 3.51 -5.80
N ILE A 51 -0.89 4.55 -6.10
CA ILE A 51 -1.86 4.56 -7.21
C ILE A 51 -1.17 4.47 -8.58
N ALA A 52 -0.06 5.19 -8.78
CA ALA A 52 0.69 5.13 -10.04
C ALA A 52 1.20 3.72 -10.34
N ARG A 53 1.67 2.99 -9.32
CA ARG A 53 2.10 1.59 -9.45
C ARG A 53 0.95 0.65 -9.80
N LEU A 54 -0.22 0.87 -9.19
CA LEU A 54 -1.45 0.12 -9.50
C LEU A 54 -1.86 0.29 -10.96
N HIS A 55 -1.94 1.53 -11.44
CA HIS A 55 -2.30 1.78 -12.84
C HIS A 55 -1.29 1.17 -13.81
N ALA A 56 0.01 1.31 -13.54
CA ALA A 56 1.07 0.76 -14.38
C ALA A 56 1.03 -0.78 -14.49
N ALA A 57 0.47 -1.47 -13.50
CA ALA A 57 0.32 -2.92 -13.52
C ALA A 57 -1.01 -3.39 -14.10
N ALA A 58 -2.08 -2.60 -13.99
CA ALA A 58 -3.36 -2.90 -14.62
C ALA A 58 -3.30 -2.76 -16.16
N SER A 59 -2.33 -1.99 -16.68
CA SER A 59 -2.12 -1.82 -18.12
C SER A 59 -1.27 -2.92 -18.80
N LYS A 60 -0.95 -4.01 -18.10
CA LYS A 60 -0.20 -5.17 -18.61
C LYS A 60 -1.10 -6.39 -18.66
#